data_AF-A0A9Q0PUJ4-F1
#
_entry.id   AF-A0A9Q0PUJ4-F1
#
_cell.length_a   1.000
_cell.length_b   1.000
_cell.length_c   1.000
_cell.angle_alpha   90.00
_cell.angle_beta   90.00
_cell.angle_gamma   90.00
#
_symmetry.space_group_name_H-M   'P 1'
#
loop_
_entity.id
_entity.type
_entity.pdbx_description
1 polymer ?
#
loop_
_entity_poly.entity_id
_entity_poly.type
_entity_poly.pdbx_seq_one_letter_code
_entity_poly.pdbx_strand_id
1 'polypeptide(L)'
;MQKPPQSVDFALKETSPNIGAGSFTGDKLSCTYDLVEQMQYLYARVVKAKDLPPKDITGSCDPYVEVKLGNYKGVTKHFEKKSNPEWNQVFAFSKG
;
A
#
# COMPACT_ATOMS: atom_id res chain seq x y z
N MET A 1 29.12 41.09 27.80
CA MET A 1 28.56 40.37 26.62
C MET A 1 27.38 39.55 27.09
N GLN A 2 26.15 39.93 26.71
CA GLN A 2 24.92 39.25 27.11
C GLN A 2 24.60 38.14 26.09
N LYS A 3 24.37 36.91 26.55
CA LYS A 3 23.99 35.78 25.69
C LYS A 3 22.56 36.02 25.18
N PRO A 4 22.27 35.89 23.87
CA PRO A 4 20.92 36.09 23.35
C PRO A 4 19.96 35.05 23.96
N PRO A 5 18.69 35.41 24.19
CA PRO A 5 17.69 34.47 24.68
C PRO A 5 17.56 33.35 23.66
N GLN A 6 17.87 32.12 24.07
CA GLN A 6 17.68 30.95 23.22
C GLN A 6 16.17 30.78 23.01
N SER A 7 15.73 30.88 21.76
CA SER A 7 14.34 30.73 21.36
C SER A 7 13.82 29.35 21.78
N VAL A 8 12.90 29.37 22.74
CA VAL A 8 12.24 28.18 23.31
C VAL A 8 11.30 27.50 22.29
N ASP A 9 11.15 28.10 21.10
CA ASP A 9 10.26 27.66 20.02
C ASP A 9 10.60 26.30 19.42
N PHE A 10 11.84 25.82 19.60
CA PHE A 10 12.28 24.51 19.11
C PHE A 10 12.43 23.46 20.23
N ALA A 11 12.02 23.78 21.47
CA ALA A 11 12.08 22.81 22.56
C ALA A 11 11.04 21.69 22.32
N LEU A 12 11.44 20.43 22.57
CA LEU A 12 10.54 19.29 22.59
C LEU A 12 9.40 19.57 23.58
N LYS A 13 8.21 19.85 23.05
CA LYS A 13 7.00 20.03 23.85
C LYS A 13 6.24 18.72 23.87
N GLU A 14 6.20 18.08 25.03
CA GLU A 14 5.26 17.00 25.26
C GLU A 14 3.85 17.58 25.13
N THR A 15 3.09 17.05 24.18
CA THR A 15 1.69 17.43 24.00
C THR A 15 0.83 16.30 24.52
N SER A 16 -0.17 16.64 25.32
CA SER A 16 -1.21 15.72 25.80
C SER A 16 -2.51 16.16 25.14
N PRO A 17 -2.77 15.75 23.89
CA PRO A 17 -3.97 16.19 23.20
C PRO A 17 -5.17 15.53 23.90
N ASN A 18 -6.21 16.29 24.19
CA ASN A 18 -7.45 15.72 24.72
C ASN A 18 -8.26 15.17 23.55
N ILE A 19 -8.05 13.89 23.24
CA ILE A 19 -8.65 13.23 22.07
C ILE A 19 -9.96 12.50 22.42
N GLY A 20 -10.59 12.86 23.55
CA GLY A 20 -11.84 12.29 24.03
C GLY A 20 -12.90 13.37 24.21
N ALA A 21 -13.40 13.94 23.11
CA ALA A 21 -14.53 14.86 23.15
C ALA A 21 -15.86 14.09 23.01
N GLY A 22 -16.34 13.50 24.11
CA GLY A 22 -17.68 12.92 24.18
C GLY A 22 -17.82 11.88 25.29
N SER A 23 -18.55 12.23 26.35
CA SER A 23 -18.90 11.32 27.44
C SER A 23 -19.60 10.07 26.91
N PHE A 24 -18.95 8.91 27.02
CA PHE A 24 -19.62 7.62 27.00
C PHE A 24 -19.33 6.92 28.32
N THR A 25 -20.38 6.69 29.08
CA THR A 25 -20.39 5.86 30.28
C THR A 25 -19.79 4.48 29.97
N GLY A 26 -18.73 4.11 30.70
CA GLY A 26 -18.27 2.72 30.84
C GLY A 26 -17.10 2.31 29.95
N ASP A 27 -15.93 2.15 30.59
CA ASP A 27 -14.84 1.22 30.29
C ASP A 27 -14.60 0.82 28.82
N LYS A 28 -14.44 1.82 27.94
CA LYS A 28 -13.85 1.58 26.63
C LYS A 28 -12.70 2.55 26.41
N LEU A 29 -11.50 2.06 26.66
CA LEU A 29 -10.25 2.67 26.22
C LEU A 29 -10.38 2.93 24.71
N SER A 30 -10.72 4.16 24.30
CA SER A 30 -10.58 4.59 22.92
C SER A 30 -9.08 4.59 22.64
N CYS A 31 -8.62 3.47 22.10
CA CYS A 31 -7.22 3.28 21.80
C CYS A 31 -6.80 4.36 20.80
N THR A 32 -5.55 4.81 20.85
CA THR A 32 -5.02 5.82 19.91
C THR A 32 -5.20 5.43 18.43
N TYR A 33 -5.51 4.15 18.16
CA TYR A 33 -5.87 3.63 16.85
C TYR A 33 -7.26 4.06 16.34
N ASP A 34 -8.16 4.57 17.20
CA ASP A 34 -9.46 5.13 16.78
C ASP A 34 -9.34 6.51 16.11
N LEU A 35 -8.14 7.12 16.15
CA LEU A 35 -7.85 8.44 15.59
C LEU A 35 -7.44 8.42 14.13
N VAL A 36 -7.27 7.22 13.57
CA VAL A 36 -6.87 7.02 12.18
C VAL A 36 -7.95 6.24 11.46
N GLU A 37 -8.23 6.62 10.22
CA GLU A 37 -9.18 5.90 9.38
C GLU A 37 -8.67 4.49 9.08
N GLN A 38 -9.50 3.48 9.32
CA GLN A 38 -9.14 2.10 9.00
C GLN A 38 -9.10 1.90 7.48
N MET A 39 -7.90 1.77 6.93
CA MET A 39 -7.72 1.46 5.51
C MET A 39 -7.81 -0.05 5.26
N GLN A 40 -8.68 -0.44 4.34
CA GLN A 40 -8.82 -1.83 3.89
C GLN A 40 -8.16 -1.99 2.52
N TYR A 41 -7.39 -3.07 2.34
CA TYR A 41 -6.73 -3.38 1.08
C TYR A 41 -7.11 -4.76 0.57
N LEU A 42 -7.33 -4.88 -0.73
CA LEU A 42 -7.33 -6.15 -1.45
C LEU A 42 -5.95 -6.37 -2.06
N TYR A 43 -5.32 -7.50 -1.73
CA TYR A 43 -4.03 -7.89 -2.28
C TYR A 43 -4.21 -8.96 -3.36
N ALA A 44 -3.64 -8.73 -4.55
CA ALA A 44 -3.60 -9.70 -5.64
C ALA A 44 -2.15 -10.01 -5.98
N ARG A 45 -1.74 -11.28 -5.84
CA ARG A 45 -0.38 -11.73 -6.18
C ARG A 45 -0.38 -12.49 -7.50
N VAL A 46 0.29 -11.93 -8.50
CA VAL A 46 0.61 -12.62 -9.75
C VAL A 46 1.91 -13.40 -9.54
N VAL A 47 1.79 -14.72 -9.39
CA VAL A 47 2.94 -15.60 -9.12
C VAL A 47 3.64 -15.98 -10.43
N LYS A 48 2.98 -16.78 -11.27
CA LYS A 48 3.53 -17.32 -12.52
C LYS A 48 2.45 -17.81 -13.48
N ALA A 49 2.84 -18.03 -14.73
CA ALA A 49 2.08 -18.80 -15.70
C ALA A 49 2.91 -20.01 -16.16
N LYS A 50 2.24 -21.02 -16.71
CA LYS A 50 2.86 -22.21 -17.26
C LYS A 50 2.30 -22.53 -18.63
N ASP A 51 3.15 -23.07 -19.49
CA ASP A 51 2.78 -23.63 -20.79
C ASP A 51 1.96 -22.64 -21.64
N LEU A 52 2.37 -21.37 -21.64
CA LEU A 52 1.71 -20.37 -22.48
C LEU A 52 1.88 -20.73 -23.96
N PRO A 53 0.78 -20.76 -24.74
CA PRO A 53 0.81 -21.13 -26.13
C PRO A 53 1.64 -20.11 -26.91
N PRO A 54 2.47 -20.53 -27.87
CA PRO A 54 3.24 -19.61 -28.69
C PRO A 54 2.32 -18.72 -29.52
N LYS A 55 2.63 -17.42 -29.60
CA LYS A 55 1.84 -16.44 -30.33
C LYS A 55 2.36 -16.25 -31.75
N ASP A 56 3.68 -16.39 -31.95
CA ASP A 56 4.34 -16.12 -33.22
C ASP A 56 4.93 -17.38 -33.87
N ILE A 57 5.19 -17.29 -35.19
CA ILE A 57 5.77 -18.35 -36.05
C ILE A 57 7.10 -18.89 -35.50
N THR A 58 7.81 -18.09 -34.70
CA THR A 58 9.06 -18.47 -34.02
C THR A 58 8.86 -19.28 -32.73
N GLY A 59 7.63 -19.61 -32.36
CA GLY A 59 7.33 -20.46 -31.21
C GLY A 59 7.44 -19.76 -29.85
N SER A 60 7.36 -18.43 -29.82
CA SER A 60 7.59 -17.65 -28.60
C SER A 60 6.47 -16.68 -28.27
N CYS A 61 6.41 -16.31 -26.99
CA CYS A 61 5.44 -15.39 -26.41
C CYS A 61 6.16 -14.37 -25.53
N ASP A 62 5.67 -13.13 -25.57
CA ASP A 62 6.16 -12.06 -24.70
C ASP A 62 5.12 -11.75 -23.61
N PRO A 63 5.01 -12.57 -22.54
CA PRO A 63 3.88 -12.51 -21.64
C PRO A 63 3.97 -11.35 -20.65
N TYR A 64 2.80 -10.80 -20.32
CA TYR A 64 2.55 -9.91 -19.19
C TYR A 64 1.13 -10.14 -18.66
N VAL A 65 0.85 -9.68 -17.44
CA VAL A 65 -0.48 -9.74 -16.82
C VAL A 65 -0.96 -8.33 -16.51
N GLU A 66 -2.21 -8.05 -16.86
CA GLU A 66 -2.93 -6.84 -16.46
C GLU A 66 -3.98 -7.20 -15.41
N VAL A 67 -3.90 -6.57 -14.23
CA VAL A 67 -4.86 -6.71 -13.14
C VAL A 67 -5.74 -5.47 -13.10
N LYS A 68 -7.06 -5.68 -13.14
CA LYS A 68 -8.07 -4.62 -13.12
C LYS A 68 -9.04 -4.80 -11.96
N LEU A 69 -9.32 -3.73 -11.22
CA LEU A 69 -10.35 -3.67 -10.18
C LEU A 69 -11.11 -2.34 -10.33
N GLY A 70 -12.30 -2.38 -10.94
CA GLY A 70 -13.02 -1.15 -11.30
C GLY A 70 -12.15 -0.24 -12.18
N ASN A 71 -11.84 0.96 -11.69
CA ASN A 71 -10.98 1.94 -12.37
C ASN A 71 -9.48 1.72 -12.13
N TYR A 72 -9.09 0.85 -11.20
CA TYR A 72 -7.70 0.55 -10.94
C TYR A 72 -7.16 -0.42 -12.00
N LYS A 73 -5.95 -0.12 -12.50
CA LYS A 73 -5.21 -0.96 -13.46
C LYS A 73 -3.76 -1.06 -13.05
N GLY A 74 -3.25 -2.27 -12.94
CA GLY A 74 -1.84 -2.58 -12.72
C GLY A 74 -1.33 -3.56 -13.77
N VAL A 75 -0.09 -3.39 -14.23
CA VAL A 75 0.52 -4.25 -15.25
C VAL A 75 1.83 -4.80 -14.71
N THR A 76 2.10 -6.08 -14.95
CA THR A 76 3.39 -6.69 -14.60
C THR A 76 4.48 -6.30 -15.59
N LYS A 77 5.75 -6.54 -15.24
CA LYS A 77 6.81 -6.54 -16.26
C LYS A 77 6.49 -7.53 -17.39
N HIS A 78 6.90 -7.20 -18.60
CA HIS A 78 6.88 -8.13 -19.71
C HIS A 78 8.13 -9.03 -19.65
N PHE A 79 8.00 -10.24 -20.16
CA PHE A 79 9.14 -11.09 -20.50
C PHE A 79 9.20 -11.22 -22.01
N GLU A 80 10.40 -11.38 -22.56
CA GLU A 80 10.58 -11.76 -23.95
C GLU A 80 10.66 -13.27 -24.06
N LYS A 81 9.98 -13.84 -25.06
CA LYS A 81 10.15 -15.22 -25.50
C LYS A 81 10.07 -16.28 -24.40
N LYS A 82 9.14 -16.13 -23.47
CA LYS A 82 9.06 -16.94 -22.24
C LYS A 82 7.68 -17.58 -22.05
N SER A 83 7.57 -18.88 -22.29
CA SER A 83 6.31 -19.64 -22.10
C SER A 83 5.98 -19.92 -20.61
N ASN A 84 6.99 -19.92 -19.74
CA ASN A 84 6.86 -20.17 -18.30
C ASN A 84 7.37 -18.96 -17.47
N PRO A 85 6.68 -17.81 -17.50
CA PRO A 85 7.09 -16.61 -16.77
C PRO A 85 6.77 -16.70 -15.27
N GLU A 86 7.65 -16.14 -14.44
CA GLU A 86 7.41 -15.95 -13.00
C GLU A 86 7.57 -14.47 -12.65
N TRP A 87 6.49 -13.85 -12.17
CA TRP A 87 6.47 -12.42 -11.82
C TRP A 87 6.68 -12.19 -10.34
N ASN A 88 6.03 -13.00 -9.48
CA ASN A 88 6.00 -12.80 -8.03
C ASN A 88 5.64 -11.36 -7.63
N GLN A 89 4.74 -10.72 -8.37
CA GLN A 89 4.35 -9.32 -8.18
C GLN A 89 3.05 -9.24 -7.39
N VAL A 90 3.01 -8.36 -6.38
CA VAL A 90 1.81 -8.10 -5.57
C VAL A 90 1.25 -6.72 -5.94
N PHE A 91 -0.05 -6.67 -6.18
CA PHE A 91 -0.84 -5.45 -6.32
C PHE A 91 -1.67 -5.28 -5.05
N ALA A 92 -1.76 -4.05 -4.56
CA ALA A 92 -2.61 -3.69 -3.44
C ALA A 92 -3.62 -2.63 -3.91
N PHE A 93 -4.90 -2.89 -3.67
CA PHE A 93 -5.99 -1.99 -4.02
C PHE A 93 -6.66 -1.53 -2.73
N SER A 94 -6.65 -0.23 -2.45
CA SER A 94 -7.42 0.32 -1.33
C SER A 94 -8.91 0.21 -1.64
N LYS A 95 -9.71 -0.11 -0.63
CA LYS A 95 -11.15 0.14 -0.67
C LYS A 95 -11.32 1.66 -0.71
N GLY A 96 -11.78 2.17 -1.86
CA GLY A 96 -12.09 3.59 -2.04
C GLY A 96 -13.36 4.01 -1.31
#